data_AF-A0A970MTN5-F1
#
_entry.id   AF-A0A970MTN5-F1
#
_cell.length_a   1.000
_cell.length_b   1.000
_cell.length_c   1.000
_cell.angle_alpha   90.00
_cell.angle_beta   90.00
_cell.angle_gamma   90.00
#
_symmetry.space_group_name_H-M   'P 1'
#
loop_
_entity.id
_entity.type
_entity.pdbx_description
1 polymer ?
#
loop_
_entity_poly.entity_id
_entity_poly.type
_entity_poly.pdbx_seq_one_letter_code
_entity_poly.pdbx_strand_id
1 'polypeptide(L)'
;MRSSRKSVPSAIVGLDIGTDSIKVAEAKFARDGITITGLGIARTPEGAFDNEVIADAKALGGAIKALLGECGIKTKKCVSSVSGASQVVVRVISVPKMSQQELAETMKWEVERHVPFSPSEIVMDFHPLDLPGADPAASEMDVLLAVAQEQLIQNHVEALSAAGLKPVAIDIELLAASRALVDMSANGAQNETVAVVNIGATRTDLGVFENGLLTFPSPPIGVAGINFTREISEALGQTLEEAEITKREFASVKLDGFQPAPEPEPEPAPPAVESSIFDTAFSSSPDATSAFNLGDVAPEPSDELAAEPASLEDFADTTEGPVFDLSGDMGPTFDLGADEPAAASDSIDLGGPVEDTPPVAPTFDLDDEPEPEPETPAEPNFDLSDAGAETDHGEQAEPSTAPVPVAPVAGFEDGSTEAAVFQAISGVLLDLANELRMSLDYYNNRYSKMPDRVYLCGGTARMPNLDKFLSQELGVPVVVADPVKNVTVKTPGASPQYLEEISPMLSVSIGLAIRDMIG
;
A
#
# COMPACT_ATOMS: atom_id res chain seq x y z
N MET A 1 21.11 -18.37 -41.29
CA MET A 1 21.33 -17.81 -39.94
C MET A 1 20.74 -18.76 -38.90
N ARG A 2 21.30 -18.84 -37.69
CA ARG A 2 20.75 -19.69 -36.62
C ARG A 2 19.50 -19.03 -36.05
N SER A 3 18.40 -19.76 -35.92
CA SER A 3 17.23 -19.35 -35.16
C SER A 3 17.67 -18.94 -33.76
N SER A 4 17.36 -17.71 -33.33
CA SER A 4 17.42 -17.37 -31.92
C SER A 4 16.43 -18.27 -31.18
N ARG A 5 16.89 -18.97 -30.15
CA ARG A 5 15.97 -19.50 -29.14
C ARG A 5 15.49 -18.26 -28.38
N LYS A 6 14.17 -18.05 -28.28
CA LYS A 6 13.63 -17.25 -27.17
C LYS A 6 14.26 -17.82 -25.90
N SER A 7 14.92 -17.00 -25.10
CA SER A 7 15.51 -17.45 -23.84
C SER A 7 14.40 -18.01 -22.97
N VAL A 8 14.59 -19.20 -22.41
CA VAL A 8 13.70 -19.69 -21.34
C VAL A 8 13.71 -18.61 -20.24
N PRO A 9 12.54 -18.18 -19.72
CA PRO A 9 12.50 -17.19 -18.65
C PRO A 9 13.44 -17.59 -17.54
N SER A 10 14.41 -16.72 -17.24
CA SER A 10 15.24 -16.87 -16.05
C SER A 10 14.33 -16.86 -14.83
N ALA A 11 14.72 -17.58 -13.78
CA ALA A 11 14.04 -17.48 -12.49
C ALA A 11 13.89 -16.01 -12.05
N ILE A 12 12.79 -15.70 -11.38
CA ILE A 12 12.48 -14.37 -10.83
C ILE A 12 12.12 -14.54 -9.36
N VAL A 13 12.58 -13.60 -8.54
CA VAL A 13 12.21 -13.47 -7.13
C VAL A 13 11.13 -12.39 -6.99
N GLY A 14 9.93 -12.78 -6.60
CA GLY A 14 8.92 -11.83 -6.12
C GLY A 14 9.15 -11.55 -4.64
N LEU A 15 9.19 -10.27 -4.26
CA LEU A 15 9.44 -9.85 -2.88
C LEU A 15 8.37 -8.84 -2.42
N ASP A 16 7.58 -9.25 -1.43
CA ASP A 16 6.66 -8.38 -0.70
C ASP A 16 7.40 -7.86 0.54
N ILE A 17 7.61 -6.53 0.61
CA ILE A 17 8.31 -5.84 1.69
C ILE A 17 7.30 -5.13 2.59
N GLY A 18 6.58 -5.91 3.41
CA GLY A 18 5.59 -5.37 4.35
C GLY A 18 6.21 -4.79 5.64
N THR A 19 5.45 -3.94 6.33
CA THR A 19 5.85 -3.29 7.60
C THR A 19 6.05 -4.27 8.77
N ASP A 20 5.29 -5.38 8.82
CA ASP A 20 5.43 -6.46 9.84
C ASP A 20 6.34 -7.61 9.39
N SER A 21 6.30 -7.94 8.11
CA SER A 21 6.97 -9.11 7.55
C SER A 21 7.26 -9.01 6.06
N ILE A 22 8.47 -9.47 5.71
CA ILE A 22 8.99 -9.61 4.35
C ILE A 22 8.63 -11.03 3.86
N LYS A 23 7.98 -11.17 2.70
CA LYS A 23 7.74 -12.49 2.08
C LYS A 23 8.46 -12.58 0.74
N VAL A 24 8.98 -13.77 0.44
CA VAL A 24 9.68 -14.07 -0.79
C VAL A 24 9.07 -15.27 -1.50
N ALA A 25 8.95 -15.19 -2.83
CA ALA A 25 8.69 -16.32 -3.70
C ALA A 25 9.71 -16.35 -4.85
N GLU A 26 10.28 -17.51 -5.17
CA GLU A 26 11.09 -17.69 -6.37
C GLU A 26 10.31 -18.55 -7.38
N ALA A 27 9.90 -17.95 -8.49
CA ALA A 27 9.21 -18.65 -9.57
C ALA A 27 10.18 -19.06 -10.70
N LYS A 28 9.86 -20.17 -11.36
CA LYS A 28 10.54 -20.66 -12.56
C LYS A 28 9.53 -21.22 -13.55
N PHE A 29 9.67 -20.83 -14.83
CA PHE A 29 8.91 -21.44 -15.90
C PHE A 29 9.42 -22.86 -16.20
N ALA A 30 8.58 -23.87 -16.00
CA ALA A 30 8.88 -25.27 -16.29
C ALA A 30 8.08 -25.77 -17.51
N ARG A 31 8.30 -27.02 -17.93
CA ARG A 31 7.53 -27.62 -19.04
C ARG A 31 6.04 -27.79 -18.73
N ASP A 32 5.72 -27.93 -17.45
CA ASP A 32 4.38 -28.24 -16.95
C ASP A 32 3.68 -26.98 -16.39
N GLY A 33 4.17 -25.79 -16.76
CA GLY A 33 3.70 -24.50 -16.25
C GLY A 33 4.63 -23.89 -15.20
N ILE A 34 4.08 -22.96 -14.40
CA ILE A 34 4.83 -22.20 -13.41
C ILE A 34 5.11 -23.05 -12.16
N THR A 35 6.37 -23.07 -11.72
CA THR A 35 6.80 -23.75 -10.50
C THR A 35 7.43 -22.76 -9.53
N ILE A 36 6.93 -22.70 -8.31
CA ILE A 36 7.57 -21.97 -7.20
C ILE A 36 8.62 -22.88 -6.56
N THR A 37 9.88 -22.46 -6.54
CA THR A 37 11.02 -23.24 -6.04
C THR A 37 11.65 -22.69 -4.76
N GLY A 38 11.24 -21.49 -4.33
CA GLY A 38 11.58 -20.90 -3.04
C GLY A 38 10.37 -20.17 -2.47
N LEU A 39 10.12 -20.32 -1.17
CA LEU A 39 9.13 -19.55 -0.41
C LEU A 39 9.71 -19.28 0.98
N GLY A 40 9.39 -18.13 1.56
CA GLY A 40 9.71 -17.83 2.95
C GLY A 40 9.14 -16.51 3.43
N ILE A 41 9.11 -16.36 4.76
CA ILE A 41 8.65 -15.16 5.45
C ILE A 41 9.65 -14.85 6.57
N ALA A 42 10.13 -13.61 6.64
CA ALA A 42 10.90 -13.09 7.77
C ALA A 42 10.14 -11.95 8.45
N ARG A 43 10.44 -11.70 9.73
CA ARG A 43 10.04 -10.46 10.39
C ARG A 43 10.77 -9.28 9.76
N THR A 44 10.06 -8.18 9.59
CA THR A 44 10.67 -6.89 9.22
C THR A 44 11.44 -6.36 10.43
N PRO A 45 12.68 -5.85 10.28
CA PRO A 45 13.43 -5.30 11.40
C PRO A 45 12.73 -4.09 12.03
N GLU A 46 12.81 -3.97 13.36
CA GLU A 46 12.33 -2.79 14.07
C GLU A 46 13.06 -1.52 13.56
N GLY A 47 12.32 -0.42 13.37
CA GLY A 47 12.86 0.82 12.80
C GLY A 47 13.20 0.78 11.31
N ALA A 48 12.98 -0.34 10.59
CA ALA A 48 13.16 -0.37 9.14
C ALA A 48 12.17 0.53 8.37
N PHE A 49 11.03 0.83 8.99
CA PHE A 49 9.98 1.72 8.47
C PHE A 49 9.64 2.82 9.48
N ASP A 50 9.36 4.02 8.97
CA ASP A 50 8.73 5.13 9.68
C ASP A 50 7.53 5.62 8.84
N ASN A 51 6.32 5.62 9.42
CA ASN A 51 5.08 6.03 8.75
C ASN A 51 4.88 5.43 7.33
N GLU A 52 5.07 4.11 7.20
CA GLU A 52 5.07 3.33 5.95
C GLU A 52 6.23 3.60 4.97
N VAL A 53 7.11 4.57 5.23
CA VAL A 53 8.31 4.85 4.43
C VAL A 53 9.49 4.02 4.94
N ILE A 54 10.29 3.43 4.04
CA ILE A 54 11.53 2.74 4.42
C ILE A 54 12.51 3.78 5.00
N ALA A 55 12.89 3.58 6.27
CA ALA A 55 13.82 4.44 7.01
C ALA A 55 15.24 3.86 7.11
N ASP A 56 15.38 2.53 7.17
CA ASP A 56 16.68 1.83 7.09
C ASP A 56 16.67 0.74 6.01
N ALA A 57 16.94 1.17 4.77
CA ALA A 57 17.10 0.29 3.62
C ALA A 57 18.23 -0.74 3.80
N LYS A 58 19.24 -0.47 4.63
CA LYS A 58 20.41 -1.34 4.83
C LYS A 58 20.12 -2.47 5.82
N ALA A 59 19.45 -2.18 6.94
CA ALA A 59 18.92 -3.20 7.85
C ALA A 59 17.92 -4.10 7.12
N LEU A 60 17.01 -3.50 6.34
CA LEU A 60 16.04 -4.20 5.51
C LEU A 60 16.72 -5.11 4.48
N GLY A 61 17.69 -4.60 3.72
CA GLY A 61 18.50 -5.40 2.78
C GLY A 61 19.26 -6.54 3.46
N GLY A 62 19.72 -6.34 4.71
CA GLY A 62 20.29 -7.40 5.55
C GLY A 62 19.30 -8.53 5.84
N ALA A 63 18.08 -8.19 6.26
CA ALA A 63 17.00 -9.14 6.53
C ALA A 63 16.56 -9.91 5.26
N ILE A 64 16.37 -9.20 4.13
CA ILE A 64 16.07 -9.82 2.83
C ILE A 64 17.16 -10.82 2.45
N LYS A 65 18.44 -10.46 2.62
CA LYS A 65 19.58 -11.34 2.31
C LYS A 65 19.65 -12.58 3.20
N ALA A 66 19.30 -12.46 4.47
CA ALA A 66 19.18 -13.60 5.38
C ALA A 66 18.06 -14.55 4.92
N LEU A 67 16.86 -14.01 4.69
CA LEU A 67 15.70 -14.76 4.21
C LEU A 67 15.98 -15.53 2.90
N LEU A 68 16.61 -14.87 1.91
CA LEU A 68 17.03 -15.52 0.66
C LEU A 68 17.99 -16.69 0.91
N GLY A 69 18.91 -16.55 1.87
CA GLY A 69 19.85 -17.59 2.28
C GLY A 69 19.17 -18.79 2.91
N GLU A 70 18.23 -18.55 3.82
CA GLU A 70 17.41 -19.57 4.50
C GLU A 70 16.54 -20.35 3.49
N CYS A 71 15.90 -19.65 2.55
CA CYS A 71 15.14 -20.25 1.46
C CYS A 71 16.01 -20.94 0.38
N GLY A 72 17.34 -20.83 0.45
CA GLY A 72 18.27 -21.37 -0.55
C GLY A 72 18.20 -20.68 -1.93
N ILE A 73 17.59 -19.49 -2.01
CA ILE A 73 17.36 -18.74 -3.25
C ILE A 73 18.68 -18.12 -3.72
N LYS A 74 19.06 -18.43 -4.96
CA LYS A 74 20.30 -17.93 -5.59
C LYS A 74 20.05 -16.93 -6.72
N THR A 75 18.79 -16.82 -7.13
CA THR A 75 18.34 -15.91 -8.19
C THR A 75 18.53 -14.46 -7.74
N LYS A 76 18.98 -13.62 -8.67
CA LYS A 76 19.28 -12.21 -8.39
C LYS A 76 18.29 -11.22 -8.98
N LYS A 77 17.63 -11.56 -10.10
CA LYS A 77 16.53 -10.76 -10.64
C LYS A 77 15.36 -10.80 -9.66
N CYS A 78 14.82 -9.64 -9.31
CA CYS A 78 13.62 -9.55 -8.49
C CYS A 78 12.61 -8.53 -9.01
N VAL A 79 11.36 -8.74 -8.65
CA VAL A 79 10.27 -7.78 -8.74
C VAL A 79 9.80 -7.54 -7.30
N SER A 80 9.65 -6.28 -6.92
CA SER A 80 9.07 -5.89 -5.61
C SER A 80 7.76 -5.16 -5.85
N SER A 81 6.90 -5.07 -4.85
CA SER A 81 5.78 -4.13 -4.87
C SER A 81 6.12 -2.83 -4.13
N VAL A 82 5.42 -1.76 -4.49
CA VAL A 82 5.13 -0.60 -3.64
C VAL A 82 3.66 -0.53 -3.31
N SER A 83 3.38 0.20 -2.24
CA SER A 83 2.07 0.47 -1.71
C SER A 83 2.16 1.61 -0.69
N GLY A 84 1.03 2.22 -0.34
CA GLY A 84 0.98 3.26 0.69
C GLY A 84 -0.02 4.36 0.32
N ALA A 85 -0.69 4.92 1.33
CA ALA A 85 -1.80 5.86 1.12
C ALA A 85 -1.37 7.29 0.77
N SER A 86 -0.12 7.67 1.08
CA SER A 86 0.40 9.04 0.95
C SER A 86 1.41 9.21 -0.19
N GLN A 87 2.17 8.16 -0.51
CA GLN A 87 3.27 8.20 -1.49
C GLN A 87 2.95 7.47 -2.81
N VAL A 88 1.85 6.71 -2.87
CA VAL A 88 1.38 6.01 -4.08
C VAL A 88 -0.08 6.39 -4.34
N VAL A 89 -0.42 6.65 -5.60
CA VAL A 89 -1.80 6.88 -6.04
C VAL A 89 -2.11 5.99 -7.23
N VAL A 90 -3.11 5.12 -7.09
CA VAL A 90 -3.60 4.23 -8.14
C VAL A 90 -5.08 4.51 -8.37
N ARG A 91 -5.47 4.81 -9.61
CA ARG A 91 -6.88 5.10 -9.97
C ARG A 91 -7.17 4.85 -11.44
N VAL A 92 -8.44 4.69 -11.75
CA VAL A 92 -8.94 4.77 -13.13
C VAL A 92 -9.35 6.21 -13.41
N ILE A 93 -8.89 6.76 -14.54
CA ILE A 93 -9.30 8.07 -15.07
C ILE A 93 -9.93 7.89 -16.46
N SER A 94 -10.94 8.68 -16.79
CA SER A 94 -11.46 8.77 -18.16
C SER A 94 -10.74 9.89 -18.90
N VAL A 95 -10.21 9.59 -20.08
CA VAL A 95 -9.53 10.54 -20.98
C VAL A 95 -10.09 10.42 -22.40
N PRO A 96 -9.95 11.45 -23.26
CA PRO A 96 -10.35 11.33 -24.66
C PRO A 96 -9.67 10.15 -25.36
N LYS A 97 -10.41 9.45 -26.22
CA LYS A 97 -9.90 8.27 -26.93
C LYS A 97 -8.85 8.69 -27.96
N MET A 98 -7.63 8.18 -27.82
CA MET A 98 -6.46 8.53 -28.63
C MET A 98 -5.55 7.32 -28.86
N SER A 99 -4.50 7.46 -29.68
CA SER A 99 -3.50 6.40 -29.85
C SER A 99 -2.58 6.28 -28.63
N GLN A 100 -1.92 5.12 -28.46
CA GLN A 100 -0.97 4.89 -27.37
C GLN A 100 0.15 5.94 -27.30
N GLN A 101 0.59 6.47 -28.45
CA GLN A 101 1.64 7.50 -28.51
C GLN A 101 1.12 8.86 -28.00
N GLU A 102 -0.06 9.28 -28.47
CA GLU A 102 -0.73 10.50 -28.00
C GLU A 102 -1.09 10.41 -26.51
N LEU A 103 -1.45 9.21 -26.02
CA LEU A 103 -1.72 8.96 -24.61
C LEU A 103 -0.46 9.16 -23.77
N ALA A 104 0.68 8.61 -24.18
CA ALA A 104 1.95 8.77 -23.47
C ALA A 104 2.42 10.23 -23.36
N GLU A 105 2.06 11.08 -24.33
CA GLU A 105 2.31 12.54 -24.25
C GLU A 105 1.27 13.25 -23.36
N THR A 106 0.00 12.87 -23.46
CA THR A 106 -1.11 13.47 -22.68
C THR A 106 -0.99 13.17 -21.19
N MET A 107 -0.65 11.93 -20.81
CA MET A 107 -0.57 11.50 -19.41
C MET A 107 0.47 12.29 -18.61
N LYS A 108 1.53 12.80 -19.24
CA LYS A 108 2.55 13.67 -18.61
C LYS A 108 1.99 14.97 -18.06
N TRP A 109 0.89 15.46 -18.64
CA TRP A 109 0.19 16.67 -18.18
C TRP A 109 -1.03 16.31 -17.33
N GLU A 110 -1.75 15.25 -17.70
CA GLU A 110 -2.96 14.85 -16.99
C GLU A 110 -2.66 14.34 -15.57
N VAL A 111 -1.45 13.81 -15.31
CA VAL A 111 -0.99 13.40 -13.97
C VAL A 111 -0.96 14.57 -12.96
N GLU A 112 -0.62 15.79 -13.38
CA GLU A 112 -0.51 16.97 -12.50
C GLU A 112 -1.85 17.36 -11.87
N ARG A 113 -2.95 17.16 -12.61
CA ARG A 113 -4.32 17.49 -12.18
C ARG A 113 -4.87 16.51 -11.15
N HIS A 114 -4.14 15.42 -10.95
CA HIS A 114 -4.60 14.18 -10.37
C HIS A 114 -3.81 13.86 -9.08
N VAL A 115 -2.53 14.24 -9.03
CA VAL A 115 -1.61 13.88 -7.94
C VAL A 115 -1.51 15.01 -6.90
N PRO A 116 -1.62 14.71 -5.58
CA PRO A 116 -1.58 15.74 -4.53
C PRO A 116 -0.15 16.18 -4.12
N PHE A 117 0.88 15.74 -4.85
CA PHE A 117 2.29 16.06 -4.64
C PHE A 117 2.93 16.63 -5.91
N SER A 118 4.07 17.31 -5.76
CA SER A 118 4.73 18.09 -6.83
C SER A 118 5.12 17.21 -8.05
N PRO A 119 4.82 17.61 -9.30
CA PRO A 119 5.11 16.80 -10.50
C PRO A 119 6.59 16.54 -10.78
N SER A 120 7.51 17.27 -10.13
CA SER A 120 8.96 17.13 -10.35
C SER A 120 9.62 15.96 -9.62
N GLU A 121 8.89 15.24 -8.76
CA GLU A 121 9.42 14.23 -7.84
C GLU A 121 8.59 12.92 -7.90
N ILE A 122 8.01 12.62 -9.06
CA ILE A 122 7.15 11.44 -9.29
C ILE A 122 7.68 10.51 -10.37
N VAL A 123 7.43 9.22 -10.18
CA VAL A 123 7.46 8.21 -11.23
C VAL A 123 6.01 7.80 -11.49
N MET A 124 5.62 7.68 -12.77
CA MET A 124 4.28 7.26 -13.16
C MET A 124 4.35 6.16 -14.22
N ASP A 125 3.32 5.33 -14.25
CA ASP A 125 3.01 4.47 -15.39
C ASP A 125 1.48 4.33 -15.54
N PHE A 126 1.02 3.95 -16.72
CA PHE A 126 -0.41 3.85 -17.02
C PHE A 126 -0.74 2.71 -17.99
N HIS A 127 -1.97 2.20 -17.92
CA HIS A 127 -2.47 1.14 -18.79
C HIS A 127 -3.92 1.39 -19.20
N PRO A 128 -4.24 1.47 -20.50
CA PRO A 128 -5.62 1.56 -20.98
C PRO A 128 -6.45 0.34 -20.57
N LEU A 129 -7.70 0.56 -20.17
CA LEU A 129 -8.62 -0.51 -19.74
C LEU A 129 -9.58 -0.87 -20.88
N ASP A 130 -9.19 -1.85 -21.69
CA ASP A 130 -10.01 -2.41 -22.78
C ASP A 130 -11.12 -3.34 -22.24
N LEU A 131 -12.11 -2.76 -21.56
CA LEU A 131 -13.20 -3.52 -20.92
C LEU A 131 -14.15 -4.19 -21.94
N PRO A 132 -14.46 -5.49 -21.78
CA PRO A 132 -15.42 -6.19 -22.64
C PRO A 132 -16.79 -5.51 -22.65
N GLY A 133 -17.22 -5.03 -23.82
CA GLY A 133 -18.48 -4.32 -24.00
C GLY A 133 -18.39 -2.79 -23.97
N ALA A 134 -17.20 -2.21 -23.79
CA ALA A 134 -16.97 -0.79 -24.06
C ALA A 134 -17.37 -0.45 -25.50
N ASP A 135 -18.07 0.68 -25.69
CA ASP A 135 -18.52 1.11 -27.02
C ASP A 135 -17.30 1.48 -27.89
N PRO A 136 -17.06 0.80 -29.04
CA PRO A 136 -15.97 1.16 -29.94
C PRO A 136 -16.05 2.61 -30.43
N ALA A 137 -17.26 3.19 -30.48
CA ALA A 137 -17.53 4.57 -30.87
C ALA A 137 -17.50 5.59 -29.72
N ALA A 138 -17.19 5.17 -28.48
CA ALA A 138 -16.99 6.09 -27.36
C ALA A 138 -15.88 7.11 -27.68
N SER A 139 -16.12 8.37 -27.32
CA SER A 139 -15.15 9.47 -27.43
C SER A 139 -14.12 9.48 -26.31
N GLU A 140 -14.32 8.67 -25.27
CA GLU A 140 -13.46 8.53 -24.10
C GLU A 140 -12.99 7.08 -23.95
N MET A 141 -11.93 6.89 -23.17
CA MET A 141 -11.40 5.60 -22.76
C MET A 141 -10.93 5.67 -21.30
N ASP A 142 -11.14 4.59 -20.56
CA ASP A 142 -10.66 4.45 -19.18
C ASP A 142 -9.17 4.04 -19.19
N VAL A 143 -8.38 4.66 -18.30
CA VAL A 143 -6.94 4.40 -18.14
C VAL A 143 -6.65 4.21 -16.65
N LEU A 144 -6.03 3.08 -16.30
CA LEU A 144 -5.48 2.83 -14.98
C LEU A 144 -4.14 3.57 -14.86
N LEU A 145 -4.10 4.60 -14.03
CA LEU A 145 -2.91 5.40 -13.72
C LEU A 145 -2.35 4.98 -12.36
N ALA A 146 -1.06 4.66 -12.31
CA ALA A 146 -0.30 4.46 -11.08
C ALA A 146 0.82 5.52 -10.99
N VAL A 147 0.95 6.16 -9.84
CA VAL A 147 1.98 7.18 -9.57
C VAL A 147 2.59 6.93 -8.20
N ALA A 148 3.91 7.03 -8.09
CA ALA A 148 4.65 6.96 -6.83
C ALA A 148 5.62 8.14 -6.72
N GLN A 149 5.96 8.54 -5.50
CA GLN A 149 7.09 9.46 -5.27
C GLN A 149 8.42 8.77 -5.63
N GLU A 150 9.32 9.48 -6.31
CA GLU A 150 10.61 8.94 -6.74
C GLU A 150 11.45 8.41 -5.56
N GLN A 151 11.44 9.11 -4.42
CA GLN A 151 12.14 8.71 -3.22
C GLN A 151 11.66 7.35 -2.66
N LEU A 152 10.37 7.01 -2.80
CA LEU A 152 9.86 5.70 -2.39
C LEU A 152 10.49 4.60 -3.25
N ILE A 153 10.45 4.76 -4.58
CA ILE A 153 11.05 3.81 -5.53
C ILE A 153 12.55 3.65 -5.24
N GLN A 154 13.26 4.76 -5.03
CA GLN A 154 14.69 4.76 -4.72
C GLN A 154 14.99 4.00 -3.42
N ASN A 155 14.23 4.23 -2.35
CA ASN A 155 14.43 3.51 -1.07
C ASN A 155 14.23 1.98 -1.23
N HIS A 156 13.24 1.55 -2.02
CA HIS A 156 13.05 0.13 -2.36
C HIS A 156 14.23 -0.43 -3.17
N VAL A 157 14.68 0.29 -4.21
CA VAL A 157 15.83 -0.10 -5.03
C VAL A 157 17.11 -0.22 -4.21
N GLU A 158 17.34 0.67 -3.25
CA GLU A 158 18.47 0.62 -2.33
C GLU A 158 18.41 -0.60 -1.39
N ALA A 159 17.24 -0.91 -0.81
CA ALA A 159 17.07 -2.08 0.06
C ALA A 159 17.30 -3.40 -0.70
N LEU A 160 16.77 -3.51 -1.92
CA LEU A 160 16.98 -4.65 -2.81
C LEU A 160 18.45 -4.78 -3.23
N SER A 161 19.11 -3.66 -3.53
CA SER A 161 20.53 -3.62 -3.89
C SER A 161 21.44 -3.98 -2.70
N ALA A 162 21.10 -3.55 -1.48
CA ALA A 162 21.79 -3.93 -0.24
C ALA A 162 21.66 -5.44 0.05
N ALA A 163 20.54 -6.07 -0.31
CA ALA A 163 20.40 -7.53 -0.30
C ALA A 163 21.25 -8.25 -1.37
N GLY A 164 21.80 -7.48 -2.33
CA GLY A 164 22.51 -7.99 -3.50
C GLY A 164 21.58 -8.63 -4.51
N LEU A 165 20.33 -8.16 -4.60
CA LEU A 165 19.41 -8.44 -5.71
C LEU A 165 19.64 -7.43 -6.85
N LYS A 166 18.89 -7.60 -7.93
CA LYS A 166 18.79 -6.70 -9.07
C LYS A 166 17.30 -6.50 -9.35
N PRO A 167 16.71 -5.37 -8.93
CA PRO A 167 15.32 -5.08 -9.27
C PRO A 167 15.18 -4.95 -10.79
N VAL A 168 14.12 -5.55 -11.33
CA VAL A 168 13.73 -5.47 -12.74
C VAL A 168 12.50 -4.57 -12.89
N ALA A 169 11.59 -4.64 -11.92
CA ALA A 169 10.34 -3.91 -11.88
C ALA A 169 9.92 -3.64 -10.43
N ILE A 170 9.21 -2.53 -10.22
CA ILE A 170 8.50 -2.21 -8.98
C ILE A 170 7.00 -2.07 -9.32
N ASP A 171 6.19 -2.98 -8.78
CA ASP A 171 4.78 -3.21 -9.15
C ASP A 171 3.82 -2.67 -8.07
N ILE A 172 2.51 -2.76 -8.29
CA ILE A 172 1.46 -2.40 -7.32
C ILE A 172 0.97 -3.66 -6.60
N GLU A 173 0.86 -3.61 -5.27
CA GLU A 173 0.44 -4.79 -4.46
C GLU A 173 -0.88 -5.44 -4.91
N LEU A 174 -1.90 -4.65 -5.27
CA LEU A 174 -3.19 -5.19 -5.72
C LEU A 174 -3.07 -5.93 -7.07
N LEU A 175 -2.27 -5.42 -8.01
CA LEU A 175 -2.02 -6.07 -9.30
C LEU A 175 -1.20 -7.35 -9.12
N ALA A 176 -0.21 -7.33 -8.23
CA ALA A 176 0.50 -8.55 -7.84
C ALA A 176 -0.45 -9.59 -7.20
N ALA A 177 -1.30 -9.18 -6.26
CA ALA A 177 -2.26 -10.07 -5.63
C ALA A 177 -3.25 -10.67 -6.64
N SER A 178 -3.77 -9.89 -7.61
CA SER A 178 -4.68 -10.41 -8.63
C SER A 178 -4.02 -11.43 -9.55
N ARG A 179 -2.76 -11.21 -9.97
CA ARG A 179 -1.98 -12.18 -10.76
C ARG A 179 -1.97 -13.59 -10.14
N ALA A 180 -1.81 -13.67 -8.82
CA ALA A 180 -1.82 -14.95 -8.10
C ALA A 180 -3.23 -15.54 -7.82
N LEU A 181 -4.25 -14.69 -7.67
CA LEU A 181 -5.59 -15.07 -7.17
C LEU A 181 -6.69 -15.12 -8.22
N VAL A 182 -6.54 -14.39 -9.33
CA VAL A 182 -7.54 -14.20 -10.39
C VAL A 182 -7.04 -14.84 -11.68
N ASP A 183 -5.88 -14.40 -12.17
CA ASP A 183 -5.37 -14.77 -13.51
C ASP A 183 -4.87 -16.22 -13.55
N MET A 184 -4.18 -16.65 -12.49
CA MET A 184 -3.78 -18.04 -12.29
C MET A 184 -4.91 -18.96 -11.77
N SER A 185 -6.12 -18.44 -11.56
CA SER A 185 -7.18 -19.21 -10.91
C SER A 185 -7.86 -20.20 -11.86
N ALA A 186 -7.72 -21.49 -11.54
CA ALA A 186 -8.38 -22.58 -12.27
C ALA A 186 -9.92 -22.58 -12.14
N ASN A 187 -10.51 -21.73 -11.28
CA ASN A 187 -11.97 -21.65 -11.09
C ASN A 187 -12.67 -20.70 -12.07
N GLY A 188 -11.93 -20.00 -12.93
CA GLY A 188 -12.50 -19.08 -13.92
C GLY A 188 -12.74 -17.66 -13.43
N ALA A 189 -12.27 -17.28 -12.24
CA ALA A 189 -12.35 -15.91 -11.68
C ALA A 189 -11.84 -14.82 -12.65
N GLN A 190 -10.92 -15.16 -13.55
CA GLN A 190 -10.54 -14.37 -14.73
C GLN A 190 -11.74 -13.79 -15.51
N ASN A 191 -12.92 -14.41 -15.49
CA ASN A 191 -14.11 -14.00 -16.26
C ASN A 191 -15.28 -13.56 -15.35
N GLU A 192 -15.01 -13.39 -14.05
CA GLU A 192 -15.95 -12.90 -13.05
C GLU A 192 -15.63 -11.44 -12.69
N THR A 193 -16.45 -10.84 -11.84
CA THR A 193 -16.13 -9.59 -11.16
C THR A 193 -15.80 -9.88 -9.71
N VAL A 194 -14.54 -9.72 -9.33
CA VAL A 194 -14.02 -10.17 -8.04
C VAL A 194 -13.35 -9.02 -7.31
N ALA A 195 -13.65 -8.88 -6.02
CA ALA A 195 -12.87 -8.00 -5.16
C ALA A 195 -11.67 -8.76 -4.59
N VAL A 196 -10.52 -8.11 -4.48
CA VAL A 196 -9.36 -8.56 -3.71
C VAL A 196 -9.18 -7.60 -2.55
N VAL A 197 -9.13 -8.13 -1.33
CA VAL A 197 -8.95 -7.37 -0.09
C VAL A 197 -7.70 -7.90 0.62
N ASN A 198 -6.64 -7.10 0.63
CA ASN A 198 -5.38 -7.39 1.31
C ASN A 198 -5.39 -6.71 2.69
N ILE A 199 -5.64 -7.46 3.76
CA ILE A 199 -5.57 -6.92 5.12
C ILE A 199 -4.15 -7.10 5.65
N GLY A 200 -3.36 -6.04 5.47
CA GLY A 200 -1.97 -5.94 5.91
C GLY A 200 -1.83 -5.70 7.42
N ALA A 201 -0.64 -5.26 7.82
CA ALA A 201 -0.34 -4.89 9.19
C ALA A 201 -0.79 -3.45 9.51
N THR A 202 -0.41 -2.47 8.69
CA THR A 202 -0.69 -1.04 8.93
C THR A 202 -1.89 -0.49 8.16
N ARG A 203 -2.28 -1.12 7.05
CA ARG A 203 -3.44 -0.74 6.23
C ARG A 203 -4.14 -1.94 5.58
N THR A 204 -5.31 -1.69 5.01
CA THR A 204 -6.07 -2.64 4.16
C THR A 204 -6.25 -2.05 2.77
N ASP A 205 -5.90 -2.80 1.74
CA ASP A 205 -6.07 -2.41 0.34
C ASP A 205 -7.22 -3.21 -0.31
N LEU A 206 -8.11 -2.52 -1.03
CA LEU A 206 -9.22 -3.14 -1.78
C LEU A 206 -9.13 -2.76 -3.26
N GLY A 207 -9.25 -3.75 -4.13
CA GLY A 207 -9.45 -3.54 -5.57
C GLY A 207 -10.55 -4.44 -6.13
N VAL A 208 -11.44 -3.91 -6.97
CA VAL A 208 -12.37 -4.72 -7.77
C VAL A 208 -11.82 -4.91 -9.17
N PHE A 209 -11.82 -6.17 -9.60
CA PHE A 209 -11.29 -6.64 -10.87
C PHE A 209 -12.44 -7.15 -11.74
N GLU A 210 -12.46 -6.76 -13.01
CA GLU A 210 -13.43 -7.22 -14.00
C GLU A 210 -12.69 -7.81 -15.19
N ASN A 211 -12.92 -9.09 -15.45
CA ASN A 211 -12.21 -9.84 -16.49
C ASN A 211 -10.67 -9.86 -16.29
N GLY A 212 -10.21 -9.86 -15.03
CA GLY A 212 -8.79 -9.74 -14.66
C GLY A 212 -8.26 -8.30 -14.55
N LEU A 213 -8.95 -7.31 -15.13
CA LEU A 213 -8.52 -5.90 -15.14
C LEU A 213 -8.98 -5.15 -13.87
N LEU A 214 -8.09 -4.39 -13.23
CA LEU A 214 -8.41 -3.55 -12.07
C LEU A 214 -9.25 -2.33 -12.48
N THR A 215 -10.58 -2.40 -12.32
CA THR A 215 -11.52 -1.31 -12.70
C THR A 215 -11.81 -0.34 -11.56
N PHE A 216 -11.61 -0.78 -10.32
CA PHE A 216 -11.84 0.06 -9.14
C PHE A 216 -10.80 -0.23 -8.05
N PRO A 217 -9.67 0.48 -8.03
CA PRO A 217 -8.84 0.60 -6.85
C PRO A 217 -9.55 1.50 -5.82
N SER A 218 -9.82 0.97 -4.63
CA SER A 218 -10.32 1.75 -3.50
C SER A 218 -9.20 2.64 -2.94
N PRO A 219 -9.52 3.82 -2.38
CA PRO A 219 -8.65 4.46 -1.40
C PRO A 219 -8.26 3.45 -0.30
N PRO A 220 -7.01 3.46 0.21
CA PRO A 220 -6.59 2.56 1.27
C PRO A 220 -7.35 2.79 2.58
N ILE A 221 -7.68 1.69 3.26
CA ILE A 221 -8.44 1.66 4.50
C ILE A 221 -7.48 1.60 5.70
N GLY A 222 -7.62 2.54 6.64
CA GLY A 222 -6.75 2.64 7.83
C GLY A 222 -7.02 1.62 8.95
N VAL A 223 -7.96 0.70 8.75
CA VAL A 223 -8.26 -0.39 9.67
C VAL A 223 -7.53 -1.66 9.21
N ALA A 224 -6.59 -2.15 10.03
CA ALA A 224 -5.66 -3.21 9.67
C ALA A 224 -5.17 -4.01 10.88
N GLY A 225 -4.21 -4.91 10.65
CA GLY A 225 -3.64 -5.81 11.66
C GLY A 225 -3.18 -5.14 12.96
N ILE A 226 -2.66 -3.91 12.90
CA ILE A 226 -2.13 -3.15 14.05
C ILE A 226 -3.24 -2.66 14.98
N ASN A 227 -4.41 -2.29 14.44
CA ASN A 227 -5.55 -1.84 15.24
C ASN A 227 -5.98 -2.96 16.18
N PHE A 228 -6.12 -4.18 15.66
CA PHE A 228 -6.39 -5.39 16.46
C PHE A 228 -5.35 -5.62 17.57
N THR A 229 -4.06 -5.48 17.25
CA THR A 229 -2.97 -5.65 18.22
C THR A 229 -3.01 -4.59 19.32
N ARG A 230 -3.33 -3.34 18.98
CA ARG A 230 -3.45 -2.24 19.94
C ARG A 230 -4.63 -2.45 20.89
N GLU A 231 -5.82 -2.78 20.40
CA GLU A 231 -6.96 -3.02 21.29
C GLU A 231 -6.71 -4.21 22.26
N ILE A 232 -6.01 -5.26 21.80
CA ILE A 232 -5.58 -6.38 22.67
C ILE A 232 -4.55 -5.91 23.72
N SER A 233 -3.57 -5.09 23.32
CA SER A 233 -2.57 -4.50 24.22
C SER A 233 -3.23 -3.65 25.30
N GLU A 234 -4.15 -2.77 24.94
CA GLU A 234 -4.89 -1.90 25.87
C GLU A 234 -5.84 -2.69 26.78
N ALA A 235 -6.60 -3.63 26.25
CA ALA A 235 -7.57 -4.42 27.02
C ALA A 235 -6.93 -5.43 27.98
N LEU A 236 -5.74 -5.94 27.68
CA LEU A 236 -5.03 -6.95 28.50
C LEU A 236 -3.83 -6.38 29.28
N GLY A 237 -3.47 -5.11 29.08
CA GLY A 237 -2.29 -4.49 29.70
C GLY A 237 -0.96 -5.09 29.23
N GLN A 238 -0.91 -5.57 27.97
CA GLN A 238 0.25 -6.21 27.35
C GLN A 238 1.06 -5.21 26.52
N THR A 239 2.34 -5.48 26.28
CA THR A 239 3.10 -4.78 25.23
C THR A 239 2.56 -5.10 23.83
N LEU A 240 2.87 -4.28 22.82
CA LEU A 240 2.43 -4.55 21.44
C LEU A 240 2.99 -5.87 20.87
N GLU A 241 4.20 -6.28 21.28
CA GLU A 241 4.80 -7.56 20.85
C GLU A 241 4.06 -8.75 21.48
N GLU A 242 3.79 -8.71 22.79
CA GLU A 242 2.97 -9.72 23.48
C GLU A 242 1.54 -9.76 22.92
N ALA A 243 0.94 -8.61 22.63
CA ALA A 243 -0.39 -8.52 22.06
C ALA A 243 -0.45 -9.07 20.62
N GLU A 244 0.61 -8.94 19.82
CA GLU A 244 0.71 -9.55 18.48
C GLU A 244 0.76 -11.08 18.58
N ILE A 245 1.47 -11.63 19.57
CA ILE A 245 1.49 -13.07 19.86
C ILE A 245 0.09 -13.51 20.32
N THR A 246 -0.50 -12.83 21.30
CA THR A 246 -1.86 -13.09 21.80
C THR A 246 -2.90 -13.04 20.67
N LYS A 247 -2.79 -12.09 19.73
CA LYS A 247 -3.64 -12.01 18.54
C LYS A 247 -3.52 -13.25 17.67
N ARG A 248 -2.29 -13.68 17.36
CA ARG A 248 -2.03 -14.85 16.50
C ARG A 248 -2.49 -16.16 17.13
N GLU A 249 -2.44 -16.28 18.46
CA GLU A 249 -2.83 -17.50 19.18
C GLU A 249 -4.34 -17.56 19.51
N PHE A 250 -4.97 -16.44 19.87
CA PHE A 250 -6.31 -16.43 20.48
C PHE A 250 -7.36 -15.57 19.75
N ALA A 251 -7.01 -14.76 18.74
CA ALA A 251 -8.01 -13.98 18.01
C ALA A 251 -8.82 -14.89 17.08
N SER A 252 -10.14 -14.90 17.25
CA SER A 252 -11.08 -15.65 16.43
C SER A 252 -12.43 -14.93 16.45
N VAL A 253 -13.10 -14.84 15.31
CA VAL A 253 -14.41 -14.18 15.21
C VAL A 253 -15.51 -15.12 15.68
N LYS A 254 -16.33 -14.66 16.64
CA LYS A 254 -17.50 -15.39 17.16
C LYS A 254 -18.76 -14.90 16.47
N LEU A 255 -19.26 -15.69 15.51
CA LEU A 255 -20.42 -15.31 14.67
C LEU A 255 -21.70 -15.07 15.49
N ASP A 256 -21.92 -15.83 16.56
CA ASP A 256 -23.08 -15.65 17.45
C ASP A 256 -23.03 -14.37 18.29
N GLY A 257 -21.89 -13.67 18.33
CA GLY A 257 -21.67 -12.44 19.09
C GLY A 257 -22.19 -11.17 18.42
N PHE A 258 -22.46 -11.21 17.11
CA PHE A 258 -22.95 -10.08 16.31
C PHE A 258 -24.43 -10.26 15.97
N GLN A 259 -25.28 -10.37 16.99
CA GLN A 259 -26.73 -10.27 16.75
C GLN A 259 -27.10 -8.79 16.54
N PRO A 260 -27.95 -8.46 15.56
CA PRO A 260 -28.48 -7.11 15.44
C PRO A 260 -29.22 -6.75 16.73
N ALA A 261 -29.03 -5.52 17.21
CA ALA A 261 -29.73 -5.06 18.40
C ALA A 261 -31.25 -5.25 18.22
N PRO A 262 -31.98 -5.71 19.25
CA PRO A 262 -33.43 -5.81 19.16
C PRO A 262 -34.00 -4.42 18.80
N GLU A 263 -34.89 -4.36 17.81
CA GLU A 263 -35.50 -3.11 17.37
C GLU A 263 -36.09 -2.38 18.60
N PRO A 264 -35.84 -1.07 18.77
CA PRO A 264 -36.41 -0.33 19.89
C PRO A 264 -37.93 -0.41 19.81
N GLU A 265 -38.59 -0.81 20.90
CA GLU A 265 -40.05 -0.88 20.95
C GLU A 265 -40.64 0.48 20.53
N PRO A 266 -41.65 0.51 19.65
CA PRO A 266 -42.18 1.76 19.12
C PRO A 266 -42.72 2.63 20.25
N GLU A 267 -42.16 3.84 20.41
CA GLU A 267 -42.57 4.76 21.46
C GLU A 267 -44.09 5.03 21.40
N PRO A 268 -44.78 5.11 22.55
CA PRO A 268 -46.19 5.41 22.57
C PRO A 268 -46.44 6.81 22.02
N ALA A 269 -47.25 6.90 20.97
CA ALA A 269 -47.49 8.14 20.23
C ALA A 269 -47.88 9.32 21.16
N PRO A 270 -47.30 10.52 20.97
CA PRO A 270 -47.59 11.67 21.81
C PRO A 270 -49.07 12.08 21.71
N PRO A 271 -49.67 12.59 22.80
CA PRO A 271 -51.08 12.94 22.81
C PRO A 271 -51.37 14.09 21.84
N ALA A 272 -52.44 13.95 21.06
CA ALA A 272 -52.84 14.93 20.06
C ALA A 272 -53.16 16.29 20.71
N VAL A 273 -52.48 17.34 20.25
CA VAL A 273 -52.74 18.72 20.67
C VAL A 273 -53.69 19.37 19.66
N GLU A 274 -54.91 19.71 20.07
CA GLU A 274 -55.87 20.39 19.22
C GLU A 274 -55.44 21.85 18.95
N SER A 275 -54.99 22.15 17.74
CA SER A 275 -54.73 23.52 17.30
C SER A 275 -55.97 24.11 16.60
N SER A 276 -56.92 24.61 17.39
CA SER A 276 -57.98 25.49 16.87
C SER A 276 -57.47 26.93 16.74
N ILE A 277 -58.01 27.67 15.76
CA ILE A 277 -57.88 29.13 15.57
C ILE A 277 -56.57 29.59 14.90
N PHE A 278 -56.54 29.59 13.56
CA PHE A 278 -56.83 30.83 12.83
C PHE A 278 -57.34 30.52 11.41
N ASP A 279 -58.50 31.10 11.08
CA ASP A 279 -59.18 30.91 9.80
C ASP A 279 -59.38 32.28 9.14
N THR A 280 -58.66 32.53 8.04
CA THR A 280 -58.94 33.64 7.10
C THR A 280 -58.48 33.23 5.71
N ALA A 281 -59.46 32.97 4.83
CA ALA A 281 -59.24 32.59 3.44
C ALA A 281 -58.85 33.77 2.53
N PHE A 282 -58.17 33.49 1.41
CA PHE A 282 -58.36 34.11 0.08
C PHE A 282 -57.63 33.20 -0.96
N SER A 283 -58.34 32.40 -1.75
CA SER A 283 -58.91 32.73 -3.09
C SER A 283 -57.95 32.58 -4.29
N SER A 284 -57.79 31.34 -4.76
CA SER A 284 -57.78 30.87 -6.17
C SER A 284 -57.12 31.68 -7.33
N SER A 285 -56.16 30.99 -8.00
CA SER A 285 -56.01 30.86 -9.48
C SER A 285 -55.29 32.00 -10.28
N PRO A 286 -54.94 31.82 -11.58
CA PRO A 286 -53.63 31.23 -11.97
C PRO A 286 -52.91 32.01 -13.11
N ASP A 287 -51.96 31.36 -13.80
CA ASP A 287 -51.24 31.75 -15.03
C ASP A 287 -50.18 32.88 -14.98
N ALA A 288 -48.97 32.56 -15.46
CA ALA A 288 -48.26 33.36 -16.47
C ALA A 288 -47.04 32.62 -17.04
N THR A 289 -46.91 32.60 -18.37
CA THR A 289 -45.75 32.09 -19.13
C THR A 289 -44.77 33.20 -19.52
N SER A 290 -43.47 33.01 -19.27
CA SER A 290 -42.36 33.59 -20.08
C SER A 290 -41.07 32.82 -19.73
N ALA A 291 -40.27 32.25 -20.63
CA ALA A 291 -39.75 32.75 -21.91
C ALA A 291 -38.79 33.95 -21.73
N PHE A 292 -37.55 33.66 -21.33
CA PHE A 292 -36.40 34.53 -21.58
C PHE A 292 -35.21 33.73 -22.12
N ASN A 293 -34.52 34.35 -23.06
CA ASN A 293 -33.49 33.75 -23.91
C ASN A 293 -32.22 34.61 -23.83
N LEU A 294 -31.12 34.01 -23.40
CA LEU A 294 -29.73 34.46 -23.51
C LEU A 294 -28.90 33.18 -23.56
N GLY A 295 -27.91 32.99 -24.44
CA GLY A 295 -27.31 33.93 -25.38
C GLY A 295 -25.81 33.63 -25.45
N ASP A 296 -25.38 32.89 -26.47
CA ASP A 296 -24.01 32.40 -26.62
C ASP A 296 -22.95 33.51 -26.59
N VAL A 297 -21.86 33.27 -25.84
CA VAL A 297 -20.57 33.94 -26.05
C VAL A 297 -19.44 32.92 -25.85
N ALA A 298 -18.81 32.54 -26.97
CA ALA A 298 -17.53 31.83 -26.96
C ALA A 298 -16.37 32.85 -26.99
N PRO A 299 -15.19 32.51 -26.42
CA PRO A 299 -13.92 33.13 -26.77
C PRO A 299 -13.06 32.21 -27.66
N GLU A 300 -12.54 32.77 -28.76
CA GLU A 300 -11.52 32.20 -29.64
C GLU A 300 -10.09 32.52 -29.12
N PRO A 301 -9.03 31.86 -29.65
CA PRO A 301 -7.77 31.65 -28.91
C PRO A 301 -6.70 32.74 -29.13
N SER A 302 -5.57 32.59 -28.42
CA SER A 302 -4.34 33.39 -28.63
C SER A 302 -3.07 32.52 -28.64
N ASP A 303 -2.16 32.88 -29.53
CA ASP A 303 -1.03 32.10 -30.07
C ASP A 303 0.13 31.70 -29.13
N GLU A 304 0.79 30.62 -29.57
CA GLU A 304 2.24 30.31 -29.57
C GLU A 304 3.14 30.60 -28.34
N LEU A 305 3.80 29.53 -27.89
CA LEU A 305 5.27 29.48 -27.87
C LEU A 305 5.76 28.03 -27.91
N ALA A 306 6.58 27.69 -28.91
CA ALA A 306 7.11 26.35 -29.13
C ALA A 306 8.42 26.10 -28.37
N ALA A 307 8.61 24.88 -27.88
CA ALA A 307 9.90 24.32 -27.47
C ALA A 307 9.97 22.85 -27.94
N GLU A 308 11.09 22.44 -28.52
CA GLU A 308 11.27 21.08 -29.06
C GLU A 308 11.51 20.05 -27.95
N PRO A 309 10.93 18.84 -28.02
CA PRO A 309 11.20 17.78 -27.06
C PRO A 309 12.53 17.07 -27.37
N ALA A 310 13.29 16.76 -26.31
CA ALA A 310 14.44 15.87 -26.38
C ALA A 310 14.02 14.40 -26.57
N SER A 311 14.99 13.55 -26.95
CA SER A 311 14.81 12.25 -27.59
C SER A 311 14.20 11.12 -26.73
N LEU A 312 13.50 10.20 -27.43
CA LEU A 312 13.10 8.87 -26.94
C LEU A 312 14.30 7.89 -26.86
N GLU A 313 14.30 7.02 -25.86
CA GLU A 313 14.75 5.60 -25.84
C GLU A 313 14.61 5.11 -24.38
N ASP A 314 13.75 4.14 -24.00
CA ASP A 314 12.73 3.35 -24.73
C ASP A 314 11.62 2.89 -23.73
N PHE A 315 10.45 2.41 -24.17
CA PHE A 315 9.40 1.83 -23.31
C PHE A 315 8.89 0.48 -23.84
N ALA A 316 8.93 -0.56 -23.01
CA ALA A 316 8.39 -1.87 -23.35
C ALA A 316 6.87 -1.93 -23.14
N ASP A 317 6.15 -2.29 -24.20
CA ASP A 317 4.72 -2.65 -24.17
C ASP A 317 4.49 -3.81 -23.19
N THR A 318 3.83 -3.55 -22.05
CA THR A 318 3.48 -4.57 -21.06
C THR A 318 1.97 -4.79 -21.01
N THR A 319 1.57 -6.05 -21.21
CA THR A 319 0.17 -6.49 -21.28
C THR A 319 -0.51 -6.65 -19.92
N GLU A 320 0.14 -6.24 -18.82
CA GLU A 320 -0.17 -6.67 -17.45
C GLU A 320 -0.45 -5.51 -16.47
N GLY A 321 -0.80 -4.32 -16.95
CA GLY A 321 -1.03 -3.13 -16.10
C GLY A 321 0.24 -2.33 -15.74
N PRO A 322 0.10 -1.17 -15.08
CA PRO A 322 1.18 -0.21 -14.90
C PRO A 322 2.22 -0.64 -13.86
N VAL A 323 3.50 -0.52 -14.19
CA VAL A 323 4.65 -0.94 -13.39
C VAL A 323 5.86 -0.05 -13.64
N PHE A 324 6.62 0.28 -12.60
CA PHE A 324 7.86 1.03 -12.74
C PHE A 324 8.99 0.11 -13.24
N ASP A 325 9.23 0.14 -14.55
CA ASP A 325 10.34 -0.59 -15.21
C ASP A 325 11.69 0.08 -14.88
N LEU A 326 12.67 -0.74 -14.49
CA LEU A 326 14.03 -0.31 -14.12
C LEU A 326 15.09 -0.84 -15.10
N SER A 327 14.69 -1.29 -16.29
CA SER A 327 15.59 -1.86 -17.29
C SER A 327 16.28 -0.84 -18.21
N GLY A 328 15.89 0.45 -18.13
CA GLY A 328 16.54 1.58 -18.80
C GLY A 328 17.83 2.06 -18.11
N ASP A 329 18.80 2.53 -18.89
CA ASP A 329 20.14 2.90 -18.42
C ASP A 329 20.17 4.29 -17.73
N MET A 330 19.66 4.36 -16.49
CA MET A 330 19.78 5.55 -15.62
C MET A 330 21.18 5.62 -14.99
N GLY A 331 22.18 5.91 -15.82
CA GLY A 331 23.57 6.07 -15.42
C GLY A 331 24.09 7.52 -15.50
N PRO A 332 24.15 8.28 -14.39
CA PRO A 332 25.18 9.29 -14.23
C PRO A 332 26.52 8.58 -14.02
N THR A 333 27.37 8.53 -15.05
CA THR A 333 28.72 7.96 -14.95
C THR A 333 29.55 8.70 -13.91
N PHE A 334 29.73 8.09 -12.73
CA PHE A 334 30.73 8.51 -11.75
C PHE A 334 32.02 7.72 -11.93
N ASP A 335 33.05 8.41 -12.42
CA ASP A 335 34.42 7.92 -12.51
C ASP A 335 35.03 7.83 -11.10
N LEU A 336 34.86 6.67 -10.46
CA LEU A 336 35.61 6.31 -9.26
C LEU A 336 37.01 5.87 -9.68
N GLY A 337 37.89 6.85 -9.87
CA GLY A 337 39.28 6.66 -10.27
C GLY A 337 40.00 5.63 -9.41
N ALA A 338 40.27 4.46 -9.99
CA ALA A 338 41.11 3.44 -9.40
C ALA A 338 42.57 3.68 -9.79
N ASP A 339 43.44 3.88 -8.80
CA ASP A 339 44.89 3.79 -8.96
C ASP A 339 45.28 2.43 -9.57
N GLU A 340 46.06 2.44 -10.65
CA GLU A 340 47.24 1.58 -10.80
C GLU A 340 48.21 2.14 -11.88
N PRO A 341 49.51 1.77 -11.85
CA PRO A 341 50.58 2.71 -12.21
C PRO A 341 51.05 2.66 -13.66
N ALA A 342 51.53 3.81 -14.16
CA ALA A 342 52.27 3.91 -15.41
C ALA A 342 53.61 4.64 -15.22
N ALA A 343 54.63 4.20 -15.96
CA ALA A 343 56.02 4.60 -15.78
C ALA A 343 56.50 5.66 -16.78
N ALA A 344 57.47 6.46 -16.32
CA ALA A 344 58.60 7.06 -17.06
C ALA A 344 58.35 8.06 -18.21
N SER A 345 59.23 9.08 -18.24
CA SER A 345 59.48 10.09 -19.30
C SER A 345 58.31 11.05 -19.64
N ASP A 346 58.53 12.33 -19.95
CA ASP A 346 59.78 13.02 -20.29
C ASP A 346 59.91 14.43 -19.70
N SER A 347 61.12 14.98 -19.79
CA SER A 347 61.60 16.24 -19.20
C SER A 347 60.90 17.53 -19.64
N ILE A 348 60.73 18.47 -18.71
CA ILE A 348 61.00 19.91 -18.95
C ILE A 348 61.81 20.47 -17.76
N ASP A 349 63.07 20.84 -18.01
CA ASP A 349 63.97 21.60 -17.11
C ASP A 349 64.01 23.06 -17.55
N LEU A 350 63.97 24.01 -16.60
CA LEU A 350 64.57 25.36 -16.74
C LEU A 350 64.89 26.02 -15.38
N GLY A 351 65.98 25.60 -14.70
CA GLY A 351 66.80 26.42 -13.74
C GLY A 351 66.14 27.00 -12.47
N GLY A 352 66.84 27.38 -11.39
CA GLY A 352 68.27 27.47 -11.08
C GLY A 352 68.47 27.76 -9.56
N PRO A 353 69.71 27.84 -9.04
CA PRO A 353 70.05 27.52 -7.63
C PRO A 353 69.82 28.66 -6.60
N VAL A 354 69.95 28.49 -5.27
CA VAL A 354 71.22 28.48 -4.50
C VAL A 354 71.01 28.20 -2.96
N GLU A 355 71.97 27.47 -2.35
CA GLU A 355 72.46 27.35 -0.93
C GLU A 355 71.57 27.02 0.30
N ASP A 356 71.75 25.79 0.82
CA ASP A 356 72.51 25.42 2.06
C ASP A 356 72.68 26.42 3.24
N THR A 357 72.12 26.11 4.44
CA THR A 357 72.82 25.74 5.72
C THR A 357 71.99 25.99 7.03
N PRO A 358 72.23 25.21 8.13
CA PRO A 358 71.66 25.40 9.49
C PRO A 358 72.70 26.09 10.44
N PRO A 359 72.70 26.05 11.82
CA PRO A 359 71.77 25.47 12.83
C PRO A 359 71.52 26.34 14.13
N VAL A 360 70.96 25.72 15.19
CA VAL A 360 71.09 25.99 16.67
C VAL A 360 69.96 26.76 17.40
N ALA A 361 69.63 26.25 18.60
CA ALA A 361 68.60 26.65 19.59
C ALA A 361 69.12 27.72 20.61
N PRO A 362 68.53 28.07 21.80
CA PRO A 362 67.88 27.16 22.80
C PRO A 362 66.70 27.68 23.69
N THR A 363 66.04 26.71 24.36
CA THR A 363 65.43 26.72 25.74
C THR A 363 64.46 27.81 26.20
N PHE A 364 63.28 27.37 26.68
CA PHE A 364 62.88 27.53 28.09
C PHE A 364 61.84 26.46 28.49
N ASP A 365 62.02 25.82 29.65
CA ASP A 365 61.08 24.86 30.25
C ASP A 365 60.26 25.51 31.38
N LEU A 366 59.01 25.06 31.60
CA LEU A 366 58.57 24.35 32.83
C LEU A 366 57.03 24.36 33.02
N ASP A 367 56.51 23.20 33.41
CA ASP A 367 55.32 22.91 34.24
C ASP A 367 53.93 23.48 33.86
N ASP A 368 52.99 22.62 33.42
CA ASP A 368 51.98 22.00 34.32
C ASP A 368 51.18 20.87 33.61
N GLU A 369 50.68 19.88 34.37
CA GLU A 369 49.89 18.72 33.88
C GLU A 369 48.37 18.80 34.26
N PRO A 370 47.48 17.93 33.73
CA PRO A 370 46.07 18.28 33.48
C PRO A 370 45.02 17.68 34.45
N GLU A 371 43.87 18.37 34.63
CA GLU A 371 42.58 17.86 35.15
C GLU A 371 41.39 18.72 34.59
N PRO A 372 40.09 18.48 34.90
CA PRO A 372 39.22 17.43 34.32
C PRO A 372 37.82 17.96 33.83
N GLU A 373 36.95 17.07 33.34
CA GLU A 373 35.53 17.38 33.00
C GLU A 373 34.58 17.42 34.22
N PRO A 374 33.43 18.15 34.13
CA PRO A 374 32.29 17.94 35.03
C PRO A 374 30.90 17.80 34.34
N GLU A 375 30.28 16.64 34.62
CA GLU A 375 28.87 16.31 34.94
C GLU A 375 27.63 17.14 34.48
N THR A 376 26.55 16.39 34.22
CA THR A 376 25.17 16.82 33.94
C THR A 376 24.34 17.21 35.19
N PRO A 377 23.41 18.19 35.11
CA PRO A 377 22.41 18.44 36.15
C PRO A 377 21.03 17.80 35.86
N ALA A 378 20.27 17.55 36.95
CA ALA A 378 18.98 16.83 36.96
C ALA A 378 17.73 17.75 36.92
N GLU A 379 16.55 17.13 36.84
CA GLU A 379 15.23 17.77 36.71
C GLU A 379 14.77 18.61 37.93
N PRO A 380 13.90 19.63 37.73
CA PRO A 380 13.22 20.33 38.81
C PRO A 380 11.84 19.72 39.13
N ASN A 381 11.67 19.34 40.39
CA ASN A 381 10.36 18.98 40.97
C ASN A 381 9.54 20.26 41.25
N PHE A 382 8.26 20.32 40.88
CA PHE A 382 7.40 21.49 41.13
C PHE A 382 6.15 21.12 41.94
N ASP A 383 6.09 21.67 43.15
CA ASP A 383 4.96 21.59 44.08
C ASP A 383 4.10 22.86 43.96
N LEU A 384 2.77 22.70 43.88
CA LEU A 384 1.82 23.81 43.90
C LEU A 384 0.58 23.44 44.71
N SER A 385 0.45 24.08 45.87
CA SER A 385 -0.74 24.05 46.71
C SER A 385 -1.57 25.33 46.60
N ASP A 386 -2.88 25.14 46.40
CA ASP A 386 -4.00 25.93 46.94
C ASP A 386 -4.64 27.10 46.14
N ALA A 387 -5.97 27.18 46.32
CA ALA A 387 -6.90 28.31 46.19
C ALA A 387 -7.14 29.06 44.84
N GLY A 388 -8.06 28.54 44.03
CA GLY A 388 -9.46 29.02 43.97
C GLY A 388 -9.87 30.30 43.20
N ALA A 389 -10.82 30.16 42.26
CA ALA A 389 -11.86 31.15 41.93
C ALA A 389 -13.04 30.50 41.16
N GLU A 390 -14.28 30.88 41.48
CA GLU A 390 -15.51 30.45 40.77
C GLU A 390 -15.84 31.38 39.59
N THR A 391 -16.54 30.89 38.55
CA THR A 391 -17.76 31.53 38.01
C THR A 391 -18.53 30.63 37.04
N ASP A 392 -19.85 30.82 36.98
CA ASP A 392 -20.85 30.01 36.28
C ASP A 392 -21.57 30.87 35.20
N HIS A 393 -21.93 30.23 34.07
CA HIS A 393 -23.19 30.40 33.30
C HIS A 393 -23.00 30.30 31.77
N GLY A 394 -23.95 29.63 31.08
CA GLY A 394 -24.37 30.10 29.76
C GLY A 394 -24.42 29.13 28.57
N GLU A 395 -24.92 27.92 28.76
CA GLU A 395 -25.81 27.19 27.83
C GLU A 395 -25.83 27.55 26.32
N GLN A 396 -25.38 26.62 25.47
CA GLN A 396 -26.12 26.15 24.28
C GLN A 396 -25.56 24.81 23.78
N ALA A 397 -26.43 23.80 23.64
CA ALA A 397 -26.11 22.47 23.14
C ALA A 397 -27.16 22.05 22.11
N GLU A 398 -26.73 21.22 21.14
CA GLU A 398 -27.49 20.33 20.20
C GLU A 398 -26.62 20.12 18.93
N PRO A 399 -26.55 18.92 18.34
CA PRO A 399 -26.12 17.70 19.01
C PRO A 399 -24.92 17.03 18.32
N SER A 400 -24.17 16.23 19.08
CA SER A 400 -23.07 15.40 18.58
C SER A 400 -23.58 14.12 17.93
N THR A 401 -23.19 13.85 16.68
CA THR A 401 -23.29 12.50 16.08
C THR A 401 -21.97 11.75 16.24
N ALA A 402 -21.57 11.52 17.50
CA ALA A 402 -20.55 10.54 17.84
C ALA A 402 -21.20 9.13 17.92
N PRO A 403 -20.50 8.06 17.53
CA PRO A 403 -21.01 6.70 17.67
C PRO A 403 -21.27 6.36 19.14
N VAL A 404 -22.36 5.66 19.40
CA VAL A 404 -22.73 5.22 20.76
C VAL A 404 -21.72 4.16 21.23
N PRO A 405 -21.01 4.37 22.36
CA PRO A 405 -20.08 3.37 22.85
C PRO A 405 -20.85 2.16 23.42
N VAL A 406 -20.59 0.98 22.87
CA VAL A 406 -21.11 -0.29 23.40
C VAL A 406 -20.32 -0.65 24.66
N ALA A 407 -20.92 -0.44 25.84
CA ALA A 407 -20.29 -0.80 27.10
C ALA A 407 -20.23 -2.34 27.29
N PRO A 408 -19.09 -2.91 27.73
CA PRO A 408 -19.00 -4.34 27.98
C PRO A 408 -19.78 -4.74 29.24
N VAL A 409 -20.48 -5.88 29.16
CA VAL A 409 -21.26 -6.42 30.27
C VAL A 409 -20.31 -6.98 31.34
N ALA A 410 -20.31 -6.38 32.53
CA ALA A 410 -19.40 -6.75 33.60
C ALA A 410 -19.83 -8.04 34.33
N GLY A 411 -18.94 -9.05 34.34
CA GLY A 411 -18.99 -10.17 35.28
C GLY A 411 -18.69 -11.53 34.68
N PHE A 412 -17.41 -11.93 34.66
CA PHE A 412 -16.98 -13.28 34.30
C PHE A 412 -15.84 -13.78 35.21
N GLU A 413 -16.16 -14.71 36.12
CA GLU A 413 -15.19 -15.67 36.66
C GLU A 413 -15.23 -16.93 35.79
N ASP A 414 -14.06 -17.49 35.45
CA ASP A 414 -13.83 -18.62 34.53
C ASP A 414 -14.37 -18.48 33.09
N GLY A 415 -13.53 -17.94 32.18
CA GLY A 415 -13.86 -17.84 30.75
C GLY A 415 -12.72 -17.35 29.84
N SER A 416 -11.67 -18.17 29.66
CA SER A 416 -10.62 -18.16 28.59
C SER A 416 -10.18 -16.84 27.91
N THR A 417 -8.87 -16.62 27.80
CA THR A 417 -8.21 -15.52 27.04
C THR A 417 -8.89 -15.16 25.70
N GLU A 418 -9.32 -16.15 24.91
CA GLU A 418 -10.06 -15.98 23.65
C GLU A 418 -11.33 -15.09 23.77
N ALA A 419 -12.02 -15.10 24.91
CA ALA A 419 -13.20 -14.27 25.13
C ALA A 419 -12.84 -12.80 25.37
N ALA A 420 -11.80 -12.54 26.17
CA ALA A 420 -11.29 -11.19 26.38
C ALA A 420 -10.68 -10.62 25.08
N VAL A 421 -9.93 -11.43 24.33
CA VAL A 421 -9.38 -11.06 23.02
C VAL A 421 -10.51 -10.75 22.03
N PHE A 422 -11.53 -11.62 21.91
CA PHE A 422 -12.69 -11.36 21.04
C PHE A 422 -13.41 -10.05 21.40
N GLN A 423 -13.63 -9.82 22.70
CA GLN A 423 -14.27 -8.59 23.18
C GLN A 423 -13.45 -7.34 22.82
N ALA A 424 -12.12 -7.39 22.96
CA ALA A 424 -11.23 -6.28 22.59
C ALA A 424 -11.28 -5.97 21.09
N ILE A 425 -11.26 -7.00 20.23
CA ILE A 425 -11.25 -6.81 18.77
C ILE A 425 -12.61 -6.52 18.14
N SER A 426 -13.72 -6.65 18.87
CA SER A 426 -15.08 -6.55 18.30
C SER A 426 -15.37 -5.19 17.67
N GLY A 427 -14.83 -4.09 18.21
CA GLY A 427 -14.94 -2.77 17.58
C GLY A 427 -14.23 -2.71 16.23
N VAL A 428 -12.96 -3.10 16.20
CA VAL A 428 -12.12 -3.12 14.98
C VAL A 428 -12.71 -4.01 13.88
N LEU A 429 -13.36 -5.13 14.25
CA LEU A 429 -14.08 -5.99 13.30
C LEU A 429 -15.23 -5.24 12.62
N LEU A 430 -16.03 -4.50 13.38
CA LEU A 430 -17.14 -3.70 12.86
C LEU A 430 -16.64 -2.51 12.02
N ASP A 431 -15.59 -1.82 12.47
CA ASP A 431 -14.98 -0.71 11.73
C ASP A 431 -14.45 -1.19 10.37
N LEU A 432 -13.71 -2.30 10.35
CA LEU A 432 -13.22 -2.94 9.12
C LEU A 432 -14.36 -3.33 8.18
N ALA A 433 -15.41 -3.98 8.72
CA ALA A 433 -16.56 -4.38 7.93
C ALA A 433 -17.30 -3.17 7.35
N ASN A 434 -17.39 -2.06 8.09
CA ASN A 434 -18.02 -0.83 7.63
C ASN A 434 -17.22 -0.14 6.52
N GLU A 435 -15.90 0.01 6.68
CA GLU A 435 -15.03 0.60 5.65
C GLU A 435 -15.05 -0.21 4.34
N LEU A 436 -14.96 -1.55 4.44
CA LEU A 436 -15.08 -2.44 3.29
C LEU A 436 -16.46 -2.33 2.62
N ARG A 437 -17.54 -2.25 3.41
CA ARG A 437 -18.90 -2.04 2.89
C ARG A 437 -19.03 -0.71 2.16
N MET A 438 -18.55 0.38 2.75
CA MET A 438 -18.59 1.71 2.14
C MET A 438 -17.85 1.76 0.80
N SER A 439 -16.71 1.08 0.69
CA SER A 439 -15.97 0.95 -0.57
C SER A 439 -16.74 0.15 -1.64
N LEU A 440 -17.32 -1.00 -1.26
CA LEU A 440 -18.14 -1.81 -2.17
C LEU A 440 -19.46 -1.14 -2.57
N ASP A 441 -20.09 -0.39 -1.67
CA ASP A 441 -21.28 0.41 -1.96
C ASP A 441 -20.95 1.58 -2.89
N TYR A 442 -19.78 2.21 -2.75
CA TYR A 442 -19.31 3.21 -3.72
C TYR A 442 -19.13 2.60 -5.12
N TYR A 443 -18.47 1.44 -5.22
CA TYR A 443 -18.35 0.69 -6.47
C TYR A 443 -19.73 0.37 -7.06
N ASN A 444 -20.64 -0.20 -6.27
CA ASN A 444 -21.98 -0.56 -6.73
C ASN A 444 -22.81 0.65 -7.16
N ASN A 445 -22.70 1.80 -6.47
CA ASN A 445 -23.36 3.04 -6.90
C ASN A 445 -22.75 3.60 -8.21
N ARG A 446 -21.44 3.41 -8.44
CA ARG A 446 -20.73 3.91 -9.63
C ARG A 446 -20.90 3.04 -10.88
N TYR A 447 -21.08 1.73 -10.70
CA TYR A 447 -21.12 0.72 -11.78
C TYR A 447 -22.42 -0.09 -11.85
N SER A 448 -23.36 0.11 -10.91
CA SER A 448 -24.64 -0.63 -10.80
C SER A 448 -24.47 -2.16 -10.73
N LYS A 449 -23.41 -2.60 -10.04
CA LYS A 449 -22.92 -3.98 -10.02
C LYS A 449 -22.20 -4.24 -8.70
N MET A 450 -22.41 -5.42 -8.10
CA MET A 450 -21.61 -5.92 -6.98
C MET A 450 -20.62 -6.99 -7.47
N PRO A 451 -19.49 -7.21 -6.78
CA PRO A 451 -18.63 -8.36 -7.03
C PRO A 451 -19.35 -9.69 -6.78
N ASP A 452 -19.05 -10.69 -7.60
CA ASP A 452 -19.50 -12.07 -7.45
C ASP A 452 -18.93 -12.73 -6.18
N ARG A 453 -17.73 -12.30 -5.78
CA ARG A 453 -17.02 -12.73 -4.56
C ARG A 453 -15.93 -11.74 -4.13
N VAL A 454 -15.47 -11.89 -2.88
CA VAL A 454 -14.28 -11.23 -2.32
C VAL A 454 -13.22 -12.29 -2.01
N TYR A 455 -11.98 -12.11 -2.49
CA TYR A 455 -10.80 -12.85 -2.02
C TYR A 455 -10.12 -12.08 -0.90
N LEU A 456 -9.95 -12.74 0.25
CA LEU A 456 -9.35 -12.17 1.45
C LEU A 456 -7.90 -12.65 1.62
N CYS A 457 -6.92 -11.76 1.45
CA CYS A 457 -5.49 -12.04 1.56
C CYS A 457 -4.81 -11.15 2.61
N GLY A 458 -3.50 -11.37 2.82
CA GLY A 458 -2.71 -10.67 3.83
C GLY A 458 -2.59 -11.46 5.15
N GLY A 459 -2.00 -10.81 6.16
CA GLY A 459 -1.72 -11.43 7.47
C GLY A 459 -2.98 -11.68 8.28
N THR A 460 -3.87 -10.69 8.32
CA THR A 460 -5.09 -10.70 9.16
C THR A 460 -6.18 -11.61 8.58
N ALA A 461 -6.14 -11.90 7.28
CA ALA A 461 -7.01 -12.87 6.61
C ALA A 461 -6.98 -14.29 7.21
N ARG A 462 -5.92 -14.60 7.98
CA ARG A 462 -5.76 -15.85 8.71
C ARG A 462 -6.61 -15.95 9.99
N MET A 463 -7.25 -14.86 10.44
CA MET A 463 -8.09 -14.86 11.64
C MET A 463 -9.31 -15.78 11.43
N PRO A 464 -9.52 -16.81 12.28
CA PRO A 464 -10.62 -17.76 12.11
C PRO A 464 -12.00 -17.10 12.06
N ASN A 465 -12.82 -17.53 11.09
CA ASN A 465 -14.17 -17.04 10.78
C ASN A 465 -14.27 -15.57 10.33
N LEU A 466 -13.16 -14.85 10.10
CA LEU A 466 -13.20 -13.49 9.56
C LEU A 466 -13.86 -13.44 8.18
N ASP A 467 -13.62 -14.46 7.35
CA ASP A 467 -14.29 -14.68 6.07
C ASP A 467 -15.82 -14.74 6.22
N LYS A 468 -16.32 -15.56 7.15
CA LYS A 468 -17.76 -15.75 7.37
C LYS A 468 -18.43 -14.50 7.91
N PHE A 469 -17.77 -13.82 8.84
CA PHE A 469 -18.24 -12.55 9.40
C PHE A 469 -18.31 -11.47 8.32
N LEU A 470 -17.23 -11.25 7.57
CA LEU A 470 -17.25 -10.30 6.45
C LEU A 470 -18.28 -10.69 5.38
N SER A 471 -18.51 -11.98 5.12
CA SER A 471 -19.54 -12.41 4.18
C SER A 471 -20.98 -12.12 4.65
N GLN A 472 -21.23 -12.17 5.96
CA GLN A 472 -22.51 -11.75 6.56
C GLN A 472 -22.66 -10.22 6.50
N GLU A 473 -21.62 -9.49 6.88
CA GLU A 473 -21.63 -8.02 6.95
C GLU A 473 -21.68 -7.34 5.57
N LEU A 474 -20.97 -7.86 4.58
CA LEU A 474 -20.88 -7.29 3.23
C LEU A 474 -21.98 -7.80 2.29
N GLY A 475 -22.69 -8.88 2.65
CA GLY A 475 -23.71 -9.51 1.79
C GLY A 475 -23.16 -10.20 0.53
N VAL A 476 -21.84 -10.30 0.39
CA VAL A 476 -21.11 -10.89 -0.75
C VAL A 476 -20.34 -12.13 -0.27
N PRO A 477 -20.18 -13.21 -1.06
CA PRO A 477 -19.35 -14.35 -0.69
C PRO A 477 -17.88 -13.94 -0.46
N VAL A 478 -17.35 -14.13 0.75
CA VAL A 478 -15.93 -13.89 1.07
C VAL A 478 -15.21 -15.23 1.18
N VAL A 479 -14.02 -15.33 0.57
CA VAL A 479 -13.20 -16.54 0.52
C VAL A 479 -11.77 -16.20 0.92
N VAL A 480 -11.21 -16.92 1.90
CA VAL A 480 -9.78 -16.80 2.23
C VAL A 480 -8.92 -17.23 1.05
N ALA A 481 -7.98 -16.37 0.66
CA ALA A 481 -7.13 -16.54 -0.50
C ALA A 481 -6.13 -17.69 -0.33
N ASP A 482 -6.01 -18.55 -1.35
CA ASP A 482 -5.02 -19.62 -1.41
C ASP A 482 -4.28 -19.62 -2.76
N PRO A 483 -3.31 -18.70 -2.94
CA PRO A 483 -2.50 -18.64 -4.16
C PRO A 483 -1.62 -19.89 -4.36
N VAL A 484 -1.30 -20.64 -3.29
CA VAL A 484 -0.50 -21.86 -3.36
C VAL A 484 -1.24 -22.97 -4.13
N LYS A 485 -2.57 -23.04 -4.05
CA LYS A 485 -3.39 -23.95 -4.87
C LYS A 485 -3.34 -23.67 -6.37
N ASN A 486 -2.99 -22.45 -6.79
CA ASN A 486 -2.94 -22.03 -8.20
C ASN A 486 -1.59 -22.32 -8.88
N VAL A 487 -0.56 -22.75 -8.14
CA VAL A 487 0.82 -22.93 -8.64
C VAL A 487 1.44 -24.26 -8.21
N THR A 488 2.43 -24.76 -8.95
CA THR A 488 3.18 -25.95 -8.51
C THR A 488 4.27 -25.54 -7.52
N VAL A 489 4.14 -25.88 -6.24
CA VAL A 489 5.19 -25.61 -5.22
C VAL A 489 6.16 -26.79 -5.10
N LYS A 490 7.47 -26.49 -5.17
CA LYS A 490 8.59 -27.45 -5.01
C LYS A 490 9.67 -26.85 -4.09
N THR A 491 9.26 -26.44 -2.90
CA THR A 491 10.14 -25.86 -1.86
C THR A 491 10.60 -26.94 -0.87
N PRO A 492 11.91 -27.22 -0.76
CA PRO A 492 12.40 -28.19 0.22
C PRO A 492 12.13 -27.70 1.65
N GLY A 493 11.52 -28.55 2.48
CA GLY A 493 11.29 -28.30 3.91
C GLY A 493 9.95 -27.68 4.29
N ALA A 494 9.18 -27.14 3.34
CA ALA A 494 7.83 -26.65 3.62
C ALA A 494 6.84 -27.83 3.73
N SER A 495 6.14 -27.96 4.86
CA SER A 495 5.05 -28.93 5.01
C SER A 495 3.77 -28.40 4.33
N PRO A 496 2.87 -29.27 3.85
CA PRO A 496 1.59 -28.84 3.30
C PRO A 496 0.76 -28.01 4.28
N GLN A 497 0.79 -28.36 5.57
CA GLN A 497 0.09 -27.63 6.63
C GLN A 497 0.65 -26.22 6.83
N TYR A 498 1.98 -26.08 6.83
CA TYR A 498 2.61 -24.76 6.92
C TYR A 498 2.29 -23.90 5.70
N LEU A 499 2.29 -24.48 4.49
CA LEU A 499 1.91 -23.77 3.28
C LEU A 499 0.45 -23.30 3.31
N GLU A 500 -0.48 -24.14 3.73
CA GLU A 500 -1.90 -23.77 3.91
C GLU A 500 -2.08 -22.64 4.94
N GLU A 501 -1.35 -22.69 6.05
CA GLU A 501 -1.36 -21.66 7.09
C GLU A 501 -0.88 -20.29 6.60
N ILE A 502 0.21 -20.24 5.81
CA ILE A 502 0.79 -18.97 5.33
C ILE A 502 0.24 -18.52 3.97
N SER A 503 -0.49 -19.37 3.24
CA SER A 503 -0.89 -19.09 1.85
C SER A 503 -1.55 -17.72 1.63
N PRO A 504 -2.47 -17.23 2.48
CA PRO A 504 -3.10 -15.91 2.29
C PRO A 504 -2.08 -14.76 2.26
N MET A 505 -0.97 -14.90 2.98
CA MET A 505 0.13 -13.93 3.07
C MET A 505 1.05 -13.94 1.84
N LEU A 506 0.98 -14.97 0.99
CA LEU A 506 1.89 -15.15 -0.14
C LEU A 506 1.36 -14.56 -1.45
N SER A 507 0.11 -14.08 -1.49
CA SER A 507 -0.58 -13.63 -2.70
C SER A 507 0.22 -12.59 -3.50
N VAL A 508 0.71 -11.55 -2.83
CA VAL A 508 1.56 -10.51 -3.44
C VAL A 508 2.88 -11.11 -3.93
N SER A 509 3.66 -11.76 -3.05
CA SER A 509 4.99 -12.28 -3.40
C SER A 509 4.98 -13.32 -4.53
N ILE A 510 3.96 -14.20 -4.58
CA ILE A 510 3.77 -15.14 -5.70
C ILE A 510 3.44 -14.36 -6.97
N GLY A 511 2.51 -13.40 -6.91
CA GLY A 511 2.16 -12.51 -8.03
C GLY A 511 3.36 -11.80 -8.67
N LEU A 512 4.18 -11.16 -7.84
CA LEU A 512 5.42 -10.51 -8.25
C LEU A 512 6.41 -11.49 -8.90
N ALA A 513 6.50 -12.72 -8.38
CA ALA A 513 7.41 -13.72 -8.92
C ALA A 513 6.98 -14.24 -10.29
N ILE A 514 5.66 -14.27 -10.55
CA ILE A 514 5.08 -14.83 -11.77
C ILE A 514 4.83 -13.79 -12.87
N ARG A 515 4.80 -12.48 -12.56
CA ARG A 515 4.56 -11.35 -13.48
C ARG A 515 4.98 -11.64 -14.93
N ASP A 516 6.28 -11.51 -15.23
CA ASP A 516 6.87 -11.71 -16.57
C ASP A 516 6.74 -13.17 -17.14
N MET A 517 5.92 -14.02 -16.55
CA MET A 517 5.58 -15.39 -16.99
C MET A 517 4.12 -15.56 -17.39
N ILE A 518 3.24 -14.57 -17.15
CA ILE A 518 1.79 -14.60 -17.44
C ILE A 518 1.32 -13.37 -18.24
N GLY A 519 1.89 -13.21 -19.44
CA GLY A 519 1.60 -12.08 -20.34
C GLY A 519 0.30 -12.17 -21.14
#